data_AF-H1D078-F1
#
_entry.id   AF-H1D078-F1
#
_cell.length_a   1.000
_cell.length_b   1.000
_cell.length_c   1.000
_cell.angle_alpha   90.00
_cell.angle_beta   90.00
_cell.angle_gamma   90.00
#
_symmetry.space_group_name_H-M   'P 1'
#
loop_
_entity.id
_entity.type
_entity.pdbx_description
1 polymer ?
#
loop_
_entity_poly.entity_id
_entity_poly.type
_entity_poly.pdbx_seq_one_letter_code
_entity_poly.pdbx_strand_id
1 'polypeptide(L)'
;MKRASLSPEDQVRSIHFKYEIPEDRVQAALDRGFRFGDVDQAALLSCLSEASMEDILAMRKDDPWGVIKKKLGLTAAVYEKTYLLHRAERLERFYGISAQRALTLLEEGYSNHWIRLAYLLEQHTGVKTEDIVHSRKKSEKWKPWAERVLHVSPEDFTAWIAETRNPSLAKKQ
;
A
#
# COMPACT_ATOMS: atom_id res chain seq x y z
N MET A 1 14.59 9.34 -17.32
CA MET A 1 15.33 8.37 -16.48
C MET A 1 14.64 7.02 -16.58
N LYS A 2 15.34 5.96 -17.01
CA LYS A 2 14.83 4.59 -16.82
C LYS A 2 14.71 4.38 -15.31
N ARG A 3 13.53 3.97 -14.81
CA ARG A 3 13.42 3.44 -13.44
C ARG A 3 14.46 2.33 -13.34
N ALA A 4 15.40 2.44 -12.40
CA ALA A 4 16.29 1.33 -12.09
C ALA A 4 15.39 0.11 -11.82
N SER A 5 15.64 -1.00 -12.51
CA SER A 5 14.97 -2.26 -12.21
C SER A 5 15.26 -2.59 -10.76
N LEU A 6 14.21 -2.86 -9.97
CA LEU A 6 14.34 -3.31 -8.58
C LEU A 6 15.29 -4.52 -8.55
N SER A 7 16.19 -4.54 -7.56
CA SER A 7 17.02 -5.72 -7.31
C SER A 7 16.09 -6.93 -7.02
N PRO A 8 16.54 -8.17 -7.26
CA PRO A 8 15.76 -9.36 -6.90
C PRO A 8 15.29 -9.33 -5.44
N GLU A 9 16.17 -8.94 -4.51
CA GLU A 9 15.82 -8.80 -3.08
C GLU A 9 14.72 -7.75 -2.86
N ASP A 10 14.79 -6.61 -3.55
CA ASP A 10 13.77 -5.56 -3.43
C ASP A 10 12.43 -5.97 -4.06
N GLN A 11 12.43 -6.82 -5.07
CA GLN A 11 11.21 -7.40 -5.65
C GLN A 11 10.50 -8.30 -4.63
N VAL A 12 11.25 -9.22 -4.02
CA VAL A 12 10.76 -10.10 -2.96
C VAL A 12 10.21 -9.30 -1.78
N ARG A 13 11.03 -8.38 -1.24
CA ARG A 13 10.64 -7.47 -0.16
C ARG A 13 9.36 -6.70 -0.50
N SER A 14 9.28 -6.12 -1.70
CA SER A 14 8.12 -5.34 -2.13
C SER A 14 6.83 -6.17 -2.05
N ILE A 15 6.85 -7.39 -2.60
CA ILE A 15 5.66 -8.27 -2.63
C ILE A 15 5.33 -8.76 -1.23
N HIS A 16 6.33 -9.20 -0.47
CA HIS A 16 6.17 -9.68 0.90
C HIS A 16 5.48 -8.64 1.78
N PHE A 17 6.00 -7.41 1.86
CA PHE A 17 5.40 -6.40 2.74
C PHE A 17 4.05 -5.90 2.25
N LYS A 18 3.82 -5.83 0.93
CA LYS A 18 2.52 -5.39 0.41
C LYS A 18 1.42 -6.42 0.67
N TYR A 19 1.71 -7.70 0.45
CA TYR A 19 0.70 -8.75 0.30
C TYR A 19 0.81 -9.85 1.35
N GLU A 20 1.80 -9.77 2.24
CA GLU A 20 2.08 -10.76 3.30
C GLU A 20 2.35 -12.17 2.76
N ILE A 21 2.75 -12.26 1.49
CA ILE A 21 3.21 -13.52 0.90
C ILE A 21 4.61 -13.84 1.47
N PRO A 22 4.85 -15.05 1.99
CA PRO A 22 6.17 -15.46 2.47
C PRO A 22 7.28 -15.23 1.43
N GLU A 23 8.43 -14.71 1.85
CA GLU A 23 9.52 -14.31 0.95
C GLU A 23 10.03 -15.49 0.10
N ASP A 24 10.08 -16.69 0.68
CA ASP A 24 10.48 -17.94 0.01
C ASP A 24 9.53 -18.31 -1.14
N ARG A 25 8.22 -18.09 -0.97
CA ARG A 25 7.22 -18.33 -2.03
C ARG A 25 7.35 -17.33 -3.15
N VAL A 26 7.61 -16.05 -2.82
CA VAL A 26 7.86 -15.02 -3.84
C VAL A 26 9.14 -15.34 -4.61
N GLN A 27 10.22 -15.69 -3.90
CA GLN A 27 11.50 -16.07 -4.49
C GLN A 27 11.33 -17.28 -5.42
N ALA A 28 10.64 -18.33 -4.97
CA ALA A 28 10.38 -19.53 -5.77
C ALA A 28 9.59 -19.22 -7.06
N ALA A 29 8.65 -18.28 -7.04
CA ALA A 29 7.94 -17.85 -8.24
C ALA A 29 8.89 -17.12 -9.23
N LEU A 30 9.74 -16.23 -8.73
CA LEU A 30 10.72 -15.52 -9.56
C LEU A 30 11.76 -16.48 -10.16
N ASP A 31 12.25 -17.45 -9.37
CA ASP A 31 13.22 -18.47 -9.81
C ASP A 31 12.65 -19.40 -10.89
N ARG A 32 11.33 -19.63 -10.89
CA ARG A 32 10.61 -20.35 -11.94
C ARG A 32 10.44 -19.53 -13.25
N GLY A 33 10.97 -18.30 -13.29
CA GLY A 33 10.96 -17.45 -14.48
C GLY A 33 9.71 -16.59 -14.64
N PHE A 34 8.82 -16.52 -13.64
CA PHE A 34 7.71 -15.57 -13.69
C PHE A 34 8.24 -14.14 -13.59
N ARG A 35 7.70 -13.24 -14.43
CA ARG A 35 8.08 -11.82 -14.39
C ARG A 35 7.56 -11.18 -13.11
N PHE A 36 8.34 -10.28 -12.52
CA PHE A 36 7.95 -9.51 -11.33
C PHE A 36 6.52 -8.95 -11.39
N GLY A 37 6.15 -8.34 -12.51
CA GLY A 37 4.81 -7.76 -12.67
C GLY A 37 3.68 -8.81 -12.65
N ASP A 38 3.95 -10.04 -13.10
CA ASP A 38 2.97 -11.11 -13.01
C ASP A 38 2.89 -11.67 -11.57
N VAL A 39 4.01 -11.76 -10.84
CA VAL A 39 4.04 -12.16 -9.42
C VAL A 39 3.38 -11.11 -8.53
N ASP A 40 3.65 -9.81 -8.72
CA ASP A 40 3.03 -8.71 -7.96
C ASP A 40 1.50 -8.68 -8.19
N GLN A 41 1.06 -8.88 -9.44
CA GLN A 41 -0.37 -8.94 -9.76
C GLN A 41 -1.04 -10.21 -9.20
N ALA A 42 -0.37 -11.36 -9.23
CA ALA A 42 -0.90 -12.60 -8.65
C ALA A 42 -1.00 -12.51 -7.12
N ALA A 43 0.01 -11.96 -6.45
CA ALA A 43 0.00 -11.72 -5.01
C ALA A 43 -1.13 -10.77 -4.60
N LEU A 44 -1.36 -9.68 -5.36
CA LEU A 44 -2.51 -8.81 -5.15
C LEU A 44 -3.82 -9.60 -5.23
N LEU A 45 -4.04 -10.36 -6.31
CA LEU A 45 -5.28 -11.12 -6.49
C LEU A 45 -5.46 -12.21 -5.42
N SER A 46 -4.37 -12.76 -4.90
CA SER A 46 -4.40 -13.71 -3.78
C SER A 46 -4.90 -13.04 -2.50
N CYS A 47 -4.54 -11.79 -2.22
CA CYS A 47 -5.12 -11.05 -1.08
C CYS A 47 -6.61 -10.70 -1.26
N LEU A 48 -7.09 -10.64 -2.51
CA LEU A 48 -8.46 -10.22 -2.81
C LEU A 48 -9.42 -11.39 -2.99
N SER A 49 -8.92 -12.63 -2.99
CA SER A 49 -9.67 -13.86 -3.23
C SER A 49 -9.21 -14.97 -2.30
N GLU A 50 -9.81 -16.15 -2.39
CA GLU A 50 -9.36 -17.33 -1.63
C GLU A 50 -8.26 -18.13 -2.37
N ALA A 51 -7.89 -17.70 -3.58
CA ALA A 51 -6.91 -18.42 -4.40
C ALA A 51 -5.47 -18.10 -3.98
N SER A 52 -4.59 -19.10 -4.06
CA SER A 52 -3.16 -18.90 -3.82
C SER A 52 -2.49 -18.13 -4.97
N MET A 53 -1.38 -17.46 -4.68
CA MET A 53 -0.55 -16.80 -5.70
C MET A 53 -0.13 -17.79 -6.81
N GLU A 54 0.20 -19.03 -6.45
CA GLU A 54 0.66 -20.08 -7.35
C GLU A 54 -0.45 -20.56 -8.27
N ASP A 55 -1.68 -20.73 -7.76
CA ASP A 55 -2.84 -21.09 -8.59
C ASP A 55 -3.14 -19.97 -9.59
N ILE A 56 -3.06 -18.71 -9.15
CA ILE A 56 -3.27 -17.54 -10.01
C ILE A 56 -2.17 -17.44 -11.08
N LEU A 57 -0.91 -17.70 -10.72
CA LEU A 57 0.20 -17.78 -11.67
C LEU A 57 0.05 -18.94 -12.66
N ALA A 58 -0.52 -20.06 -12.23
CA ALA A 58 -0.85 -21.17 -13.12
C ALA A 58 -1.93 -20.76 -14.13
N MET A 59 -3.03 -20.12 -13.70
CA MET A 59 -4.05 -19.57 -14.60
C MET A 59 -3.45 -18.56 -15.59
N ARG A 60 -2.48 -17.76 -15.15
CA ARG A 60 -1.84 -16.72 -15.98
C ARG A 60 -1.12 -17.26 -17.22
N LYS A 61 -0.77 -18.55 -17.26
CA LYS A 61 -0.17 -19.20 -18.43
C LYS A 61 -1.11 -19.17 -19.64
N ASP A 62 -2.41 -19.35 -19.40
CA ASP A 62 -3.42 -19.50 -20.45
C ASP A 62 -4.37 -18.30 -20.52
N ASP A 63 -4.61 -17.64 -19.39
CA ASP A 63 -5.61 -16.58 -19.28
C ASP A 63 -4.99 -15.17 -19.14
N PRO A 64 -5.61 -14.14 -19.74
CA PRO A 64 -5.32 -12.75 -19.40
C PRO A 64 -5.95 -12.35 -18.05
N TRP A 65 -5.39 -11.34 -17.39
CA TRP A 65 -5.83 -10.88 -16.06
C TRP A 65 -7.33 -10.59 -15.94
N GLY A 66 -7.96 -10.06 -16.98
CA GLY A 66 -9.40 -9.79 -16.97
C GLY A 66 -10.24 -11.07 -16.88
N VAL A 67 -9.79 -12.16 -17.49
CA VAL A 67 -10.45 -13.48 -17.40
C VAL A 67 -10.19 -14.09 -16.03
N ILE A 68 -8.96 -14.01 -15.52
CA ILE A 68 -8.61 -14.52 -14.18
C ILE A 68 -9.47 -13.85 -13.10
N LYS A 69 -9.59 -12.51 -13.12
CA LYS A 69 -10.46 -11.78 -12.18
C LYS A 69 -11.91 -12.27 -12.22
N LYS A 70 -12.45 -12.57 -13.40
CA LYS A 70 -13.79 -13.15 -13.55
C LYS A 70 -13.87 -14.57 -12.97
N LYS A 71 -12.88 -15.43 -13.23
CA LYS A 71 -12.79 -16.79 -12.67
C LYS A 71 -12.72 -16.78 -11.15
N LEU A 72 -12.06 -15.77 -10.57
CA LEU A 72 -11.97 -15.55 -9.12
C LEU A 72 -13.23 -14.86 -8.51
N GLY A 73 -14.27 -14.57 -9.30
CA GLY A 73 -15.47 -13.89 -8.80
C GLY A 73 -15.26 -12.41 -8.41
N LEU A 74 -14.16 -11.80 -8.83
CA LEU A 74 -13.81 -10.41 -8.50
C LEU A 74 -14.59 -9.42 -9.38
N THR A 75 -15.86 -9.22 -9.03
CA THR A 75 -16.66 -8.11 -9.55
C THR A 75 -16.04 -6.77 -9.13
N ALA A 76 -16.42 -5.66 -9.79
CA ALA A 76 -15.90 -4.34 -9.43
C ALA A 76 -16.15 -4.00 -7.95
N ALA A 77 -17.36 -4.27 -7.45
CA ALA A 77 -17.73 -4.00 -6.06
C ALA A 77 -16.97 -4.89 -5.07
N VAL A 78 -16.82 -6.19 -5.37
CA VAL A 78 -16.05 -7.11 -4.52
C VAL A 78 -14.58 -6.69 -4.49
N TYR A 79 -14.00 -6.42 -5.66
CA TYR A 79 -12.61 -5.98 -5.78
C TYR A 79 -12.35 -4.69 -5.00
N GLU A 80 -13.21 -3.69 -5.14
CA GLU A 80 -13.06 -2.42 -4.45
C GLU A 80 -13.11 -2.62 -2.93
N LYS A 81 -14.14 -3.30 -2.43
CA LYS A 81 -14.32 -3.56 -1.00
C LYS A 81 -13.12 -4.31 -0.40
N THR A 82 -12.72 -5.43 -0.99
CA THR A 82 -11.60 -6.23 -0.47
C THR A 82 -10.27 -5.48 -0.58
N TYR A 83 -10.10 -4.67 -1.63
CA TYR A 83 -8.90 -3.86 -1.78
C TYR A 83 -8.82 -2.72 -0.76
N LEU A 84 -9.94 -2.10 -0.39
CA LEU A 84 -9.97 -1.09 0.68
C LEU A 84 -9.65 -1.72 2.04
N LEU A 85 -10.20 -2.89 2.35
CA LEU A 85 -9.88 -3.65 3.56
C LEU A 85 -8.38 -3.95 3.67
N HIS A 86 -7.80 -4.54 2.62
CA HIS A 86 -6.36 -4.82 2.58
C HIS A 86 -5.50 -3.55 2.77
N ARG A 87 -5.91 -2.43 2.14
CA ARG A 87 -5.20 -1.15 2.32
C ARG A 87 -5.29 -0.64 3.75
N ALA A 88 -6.42 -0.80 4.40
CA ALA A 88 -6.64 -0.39 5.78
C ALA A 88 -5.76 -1.20 6.74
N GLU A 89 -5.76 -2.52 6.62
CA GLU A 89 -4.90 -3.42 7.41
C GLU A 89 -3.42 -3.13 7.18
N ARG A 90 -3.03 -2.82 5.93
CA ARG A 90 -1.64 -2.42 5.64
C ARG A 90 -1.27 -1.09 6.30
N LEU A 91 -2.18 -0.11 6.34
CA LEU A 91 -1.92 1.16 7.03
C LEU A 91 -1.71 0.94 8.54
N GLU A 92 -2.47 0.03 9.14
CA GLU A 92 -2.28 -0.38 10.53
C GLU A 92 -0.92 -1.05 10.74
N ARG A 93 -0.60 -2.09 9.96
CA ARG A 93 0.68 -2.80 10.08
C ARG A 93 1.88 -1.89 9.87
N PHE A 94 1.80 -0.92 8.96
CA PHE A 94 2.95 -0.08 8.61
C PHE A 94 3.10 1.16 9.48
N TYR A 95 2.00 1.71 9.98
CA TYR A 95 2.01 3.04 10.61
C TYR A 95 1.26 3.10 11.94
N GLY A 96 0.48 2.08 12.31
CA GLY A 96 -0.21 1.98 13.60
C GLY A 96 -1.61 2.62 13.66
N ILE A 97 -2.09 3.25 12.57
CA ILE A 97 -3.49 3.70 12.53
C ILE A 97 -4.41 2.48 12.45
N SER A 98 -5.37 2.35 13.38
CA SER A 98 -6.28 1.19 13.40
C SER A 98 -6.95 0.97 12.04
N ALA A 99 -7.06 -0.28 11.60
CA ALA A 99 -7.65 -0.61 10.29
C ALA A 99 -9.07 -0.04 10.14
N GLN A 100 -9.88 -0.03 11.20
CA GLN A 100 -11.24 0.52 11.15
C GLN A 100 -11.27 2.02 10.79
N ARG A 101 -10.43 2.84 11.44
CA ARG A 101 -10.32 4.28 11.14
C ARG A 101 -9.78 4.51 9.72
N ALA A 102 -8.76 3.74 9.34
CA ALA A 102 -8.19 3.82 8.01
C ALA A 102 -9.23 3.45 6.93
N LEU A 103 -10.03 2.40 7.15
CA LEU A 103 -11.08 1.98 6.23
C LEU A 103 -12.12 3.07 6.00
N THR A 104 -12.62 3.71 7.07
CA THR A 104 -13.58 4.81 6.94
C THR A 104 -13.05 5.93 6.04
N LEU A 105 -11.81 6.38 6.26
CA LEU A 105 -11.20 7.43 5.43
C LEU A 105 -10.94 6.96 3.99
N LEU A 106 -10.62 5.68 3.79
CA LEU A 106 -10.45 5.09 2.47
C LEU A 106 -11.76 5.05 1.68
N GLU A 107 -12.87 4.70 2.33
CA GLU A 107 -14.22 4.68 1.75
C GLU A 107 -14.71 6.10 1.40
N GLU A 108 -14.30 7.12 2.16
CA GLU A 108 -14.50 8.53 1.81
C GLU A 108 -13.64 9.00 0.61
N GLY A 109 -12.71 8.17 0.14
CA GLY A 109 -11.88 8.43 -1.04
C GLY A 109 -10.50 9.03 -0.73
N TYR A 110 -10.09 9.11 0.54
CA TYR A 110 -8.74 9.57 0.88
C TYR A 110 -7.68 8.51 0.51
N SER A 111 -6.53 8.99 0.03
CA SER A 111 -5.43 8.11 -0.38
C SER A 111 -4.62 7.60 0.83
N ASN A 112 -3.93 6.46 0.70
CA ASN A 112 -3.02 5.95 1.74
C ASN A 112 -1.99 7.01 2.18
N HIS A 113 -1.48 7.79 1.22
CA HIS A 113 -0.50 8.83 1.51
C HIS A 113 -1.07 9.93 2.40
N TRP A 114 -2.33 10.31 2.19
CA TRP A 114 -2.98 11.33 3.02
C TRP A 114 -3.22 10.83 4.43
N ILE A 115 -3.82 9.64 4.55
CA ILE A 115 -4.10 9.03 5.85
C ILE A 115 -2.81 8.85 6.64
N ARG A 116 -1.75 8.34 6.00
CA ARG A 116 -0.43 8.21 6.62
C ARG A 116 0.09 9.54 7.16
N LEU A 117 0.11 10.60 6.34
CA LEU A 117 0.69 11.87 6.75
C LEU A 117 -0.15 12.59 7.83
N ALA A 118 -1.48 12.48 7.73
CA ALA A 118 -2.38 12.99 8.76
C ALA A 118 -2.20 12.24 10.09
N TYR A 119 -2.06 10.92 10.06
CA TYR A 119 -1.82 10.13 11.26
C TYR A 119 -0.45 10.43 11.88
N LEU A 120 0.58 10.62 11.05
CA LEU A 120 1.88 11.06 11.52
C LEU A 120 1.77 12.40 12.27
N LEU A 121 1.03 13.36 11.73
CA LEU A 121 0.78 14.64 12.40
C LEU A 121 -0.03 14.45 13.70
N GLU A 122 -1.02 13.55 13.74
CA GLU A 122 -1.75 13.21 14.97
C GLU A 122 -0.81 12.72 16.07
N GLN A 123 0.16 11.86 15.75
CA GLN A 123 1.10 11.32 16.75
C GLN A 123 1.96 12.41 17.41
N HIS A 124 2.26 13.49 16.69
CA HIS A 124 3.11 14.57 17.21
C HIS A 124 2.35 15.79 17.72
N THR A 125 1.09 15.99 17.29
CA THR A 125 0.31 17.20 17.61
C THR A 125 -0.94 16.92 18.44
N GLY A 126 -1.39 15.67 18.51
CA GLY A 126 -2.66 15.29 19.13
C GLY A 126 -3.92 15.62 18.31
N VAL A 127 -3.80 16.37 17.21
CA VAL A 127 -4.94 16.69 16.34
C VAL A 127 -5.34 15.46 15.53
N LYS A 128 -6.63 15.15 15.49
CA LYS A 128 -7.11 13.89 14.89
C LYS A 128 -6.86 13.83 13.39
N THR A 129 -6.48 12.63 12.93
CA THR A 129 -6.27 12.32 11.51
C THR A 129 -7.46 12.74 10.65
N GLU A 130 -8.68 12.46 11.12
CA GLU A 130 -9.94 12.77 10.46
C GLU A 130 -10.08 14.29 10.26
N ASP A 131 -9.87 15.08 11.33
CA ASP A 131 -9.92 16.54 11.26
C ASP A 131 -8.89 17.11 10.27
N ILE A 132 -7.69 16.51 10.22
CA ILE A 132 -6.61 16.92 9.30
C ILE A 132 -7.00 16.63 7.85
N VAL A 133 -7.48 15.43 7.53
CA VAL A 133 -7.82 15.09 6.14
C VAL A 133 -9.05 15.83 5.63
N HIS A 134 -10.02 16.12 6.51
CA HIS A 134 -11.23 16.88 6.15
C HIS A 134 -10.95 18.37 5.97
N SER A 135 -10.00 18.93 6.71
CA SER A 135 -9.66 20.37 6.63
C SER A 135 -8.68 20.71 5.50
N ARG A 136 -7.72 19.83 5.20
CA ARG A 136 -6.70 20.09 4.16
C ARG A 136 -7.26 19.90 2.75
N LYS A 137 -7.08 20.90 1.88
CA LYS A 137 -7.47 20.80 0.46
C LYS A 137 -6.45 20.05 -0.37
N LYS A 138 -6.92 19.41 -1.44
CA LYS A 138 -6.05 18.67 -2.38
C LYS A 138 -4.98 19.54 -3.05
N SER A 139 -5.27 20.81 -3.29
CA SER A 139 -4.35 21.78 -3.87
C SER A 139 -3.22 22.21 -2.93
N GLU A 140 -3.35 21.99 -1.63
CA GLU A 140 -2.37 22.45 -0.65
C GLU A 140 -1.20 21.48 -0.53
N LYS A 141 0.01 22.00 -0.33
CA LYS A 141 1.17 21.15 -0.01
C LYS A 141 1.13 20.80 1.48
N TRP A 142 1.55 19.58 1.83
CA TRP A 142 1.52 19.09 3.22
C TRP A 142 2.33 19.95 4.19
N LYS A 143 3.59 20.27 3.87
CA LYS A 143 4.47 21.03 4.79
C LYS A 143 3.96 22.46 5.05
N PRO A 144 3.66 23.29 4.02
CA PRO A 144 3.14 24.63 4.27
C PRO A 144 1.78 24.63 5.00
N TRP A 145 0.94 23.62 4.76
CA TRP A 145 -0.32 23.49 5.48
C TRP A 145 -0.10 23.15 6.97
N ALA A 146 0.77 22.17 7.26
CA ALA A 146 1.08 21.75 8.62
C ALA A 146 1.75 22.87 9.43
N GLU A 147 2.65 23.63 8.81
CA GLU A 147 3.28 24.81 9.43
C GLU A 147 2.25 25.89 9.78
N ARG A 148 1.37 26.22 8.83
CA ARG A 148 0.38 27.28 9.02
C ARG A 148 -0.73 26.92 10.01
N VAL A 149 -1.17 25.65 10.03
CA VAL A 149 -2.37 25.21 10.78
C VAL A 149 -2.03 24.50 12.08
N LEU A 150 -0.97 23.70 12.09
CA LEU A 150 -0.56 22.88 13.23
C LEU A 150 0.73 23.36 13.89
N HIS A 151 1.33 24.44 13.37
CA HIS A 151 2.59 25.01 13.86
C HIS A 151 3.76 24.01 13.85
N VAL A 152 3.72 23.05 12.92
CA VAL A 152 4.79 22.06 12.71
C VAL A 152 5.79 22.58 11.68
N SER A 153 7.07 22.68 12.05
CA SER A 153 8.09 23.14 11.12
C SER A 153 8.24 22.18 9.91
N PRO A 154 8.53 22.69 8.70
CA PRO A 154 8.80 21.85 7.54
C PRO A 154 9.94 20.85 7.76
N GLU A 155 10.93 21.21 8.56
CA GLU A 155 12.09 20.40 8.92
C GLU A 155 11.69 19.22 9.81
N ASP A 156 10.96 19.46 10.89
CA ASP A 156 10.48 18.41 11.80
C ASP A 156 9.59 17.43 11.05
N PHE A 157 8.65 17.96 10.26
CA PHE A 157 7.77 17.08 9.48
C PHE A 157 8.56 16.23 8.48
N THR A 158 9.66 16.76 7.93
CA THR A 158 10.54 15.98 7.04
C THR A 158 11.24 14.86 7.80
N ALA A 159 11.74 15.13 9.00
CA ALA A 159 12.38 14.14 9.85
C ALA A 159 11.40 13.00 10.20
N TRP A 160 10.20 13.34 10.67
CA TRP A 160 9.17 12.34 11.02
C TRP A 160 8.75 11.47 9.83
N ILE A 161 8.66 12.05 8.62
CA ILE A 161 8.37 11.29 7.39
C ILE A 161 9.49 10.29 7.08
N ALA A 162 10.74 10.65 7.35
CA ALA A 162 11.89 9.80 7.11
C ALA A 162 11.96 8.60 8.09
N GLU A 163 11.55 8.81 9.34
CA GLU A 163 11.49 7.77 10.39
C GLU A 163 10.37 6.75 10.12
N THR A 164 9.21 7.20 9.63
CA THR A 164 8.05 6.33 9.33
C THR A 164 8.08 5.75 7.92
N ARG A 165 9.24 5.27 7.46
CA ARG A 165 9.41 4.84 6.07
C ARG A 165 8.55 3.61 5.73
N ASN A 166 8.00 3.59 4.51
CA ASN A 166 7.27 2.43 3.99
C ASN A 166 8.21 1.21 3.87
N PRO A 167 7.95 0.10 4.59
CA PRO A 167 8.81 -1.10 4.58
C PRO A 167 8.96 -1.77 3.22
N SER A 168 7.97 -1.65 2.34
CA SER A 168 8.00 -2.24 0.99
C SER A 168 8.95 -1.55 0.01
N LEU A 169 9.51 -0.39 0.38
CA LEU A 169 10.45 0.34 -0.48
C LEU A 169 11.87 -0.20 -0.30
N ALA A 170 12.61 -0.32 -1.42
CA ALA A 170 14.01 -0.72 -1.45
C ALA A 170 14.85 -0.02 -0.39
N LYS A 171 15.73 -0.71 0.34
CA LYS A 171 16.54 -0.05 1.39
C LYS A 171 17.37 1.08 0.74
N LYS A 172 17.44 2.24 1.41
CA LYS A 172 18.39 3.29 0.99
C LYS A 172 19.78 2.73 1.27
N GLN A 173 20.63 2.69 0.24
CA GLN A 173 22.07 2.47 0.38
C GLN A 173 22.71 3.68 1.06
#